data_AF-A0A0L6X0C1-F1
#
_entry.id   AF-A0A0L6X0C1-F1
#
_cell.length_a   1.000
_cell.length_b   1.000
_cell.length_c   1.000
_cell.angle_alpha   90.00
_cell.angle_beta   90.00
_cell.angle_gamma   90.00
#
_symmetry.space_group_name_H-M   'P 1'
#
loop_
_entity.id
_entity.type
_entity.pdbx_description
1 polymer ?
#
loop_
_entity_poly.entity_id
_entity_poly.type
_entity_poly.pdbx_seq_one_letter_code
_entity_poly.pdbx_strand_id
1 'polypeptide(L)'
;MRIAEMRAVENSANPTVLPVGKITSSWTGHVLEKDNGKYTEWAYAMKLKLSLAQLWDYVFDPMPSPDATYEPWAYCLWTSNHRLACSFLKRALSSSKQKLCAEEEDPGALRVYLKDRHGGAVPIKQVRLLQEALTAKCSLSELLTKMVDVIFEKIDCVFDVGEVTKDLLKSIAMLSVLSDKSFAHIWSIISQDLGQASNISKYGPTEIRLFLEGEQMLLEVDKSPSVPIDSALAAAPGKASWSKDITCTACKACQHSAHIYTSHTVPWCILEGGGMAGKSIEELKKVCLAFYDSKQKEREKRDKAVSKITFTPAGGSMFTLEGNPVTIAAYLAMQVPKTAMTDVE
;
A
#
# COMPACT_ATOMS: atom_id res chain seq x y z
N MET A 1 26.51 -25.86 53.32
CA MET A 1 27.42 -24.70 53.22
C MET A 1 28.68 -25.02 52.43
N ARG A 2 29.56 -25.93 52.90
CA ARG A 2 30.83 -26.28 52.21
C ARG A 2 30.72 -26.78 50.75
N ILE A 3 29.67 -27.52 50.38
CA ILE A 3 29.48 -28.03 49.01
C ILE A 3 29.11 -26.91 48.03
N ALA A 4 28.32 -25.93 48.47
CA ALA A 4 27.96 -24.77 47.65
C ALA A 4 29.16 -23.83 47.44
N GLU A 5 29.99 -23.66 48.47
CA GLU A 5 31.24 -22.90 48.39
C GLU A 5 32.28 -23.57 47.48
N MET A 6 32.44 -24.91 47.57
CA MET A 6 33.35 -25.63 46.66
C MET A 6 32.91 -25.55 45.20
N ARG A 7 31.61 -25.68 44.89
CA ARG A 7 31.10 -25.51 43.52
C ARG A 7 31.23 -24.08 42.99
N ALA A 8 31.08 -23.08 43.87
CA ALA A 8 31.31 -21.68 43.49
C ALA A 8 32.77 -21.41 43.11
N VAL A 9 33.73 -22.06 43.78
CA VAL A 9 35.16 -21.96 43.46
C VAL A 9 35.49 -22.69 42.15
N GLU A 10 34.94 -23.88 41.91
CA GLU A 10 35.11 -24.64 40.65
C GLU A 10 34.54 -23.89 39.43
N ASN A 11 33.34 -23.31 39.56
CA ASN A 11 32.72 -22.51 38.51
C ASN A 11 33.48 -21.20 38.21
N SER A 12 34.29 -20.70 39.14
CA SER A 12 35.15 -19.53 38.90
C SER A 12 36.35 -19.84 38.02
N ALA A 13 36.81 -21.11 38.01
CA ALA A 13 37.98 -21.53 37.25
C ALA A 13 37.64 -21.82 35.78
N ASN A 14 36.40 -22.24 35.48
CA ASN A 14 35.91 -22.53 34.13
C ASN A 14 34.48 -22.01 33.94
N PRO A 15 34.27 -20.69 33.80
CA PRO A 15 32.93 -20.15 33.65
C PRO A 15 32.31 -20.56 32.31
N THR A 16 31.05 -21.02 32.34
CA THR A 16 30.26 -21.39 31.15
C THR A 16 30.07 -20.21 30.19
N VAL A 17 30.14 -18.98 30.71
CA VAL A 17 30.05 -17.74 29.95
C VAL A 17 31.34 -16.95 30.12
N LEU A 18 31.99 -16.60 29.01
CA LEU A 18 33.20 -15.79 29.02
C LEU A 18 32.86 -14.29 28.98
N PRO A 19 33.61 -13.44 29.71
CA PRO A 19 33.46 -12.00 29.57
C PRO A 19 33.91 -11.57 28.16
N VAL A 20 33.07 -10.79 27.49
CA VAL A 20 33.49 -10.13 26.26
C VAL A 20 34.51 -9.06 26.62
N GLY A 21 35.67 -9.09 25.94
CA GLY A 21 36.74 -8.11 26.14
C GLY A 21 36.27 -6.67 25.91
N LYS A 22 37.07 -5.68 26.37
CA LYS A 22 36.76 -4.27 26.14
C LYS A 22 36.57 -4.02 24.65
N ILE A 23 35.38 -3.56 24.26
CA ILE A 23 35.11 -3.12 22.89
C ILE A 23 35.86 -1.81 22.67
N THR A 24 37.00 -1.90 22.01
CA THR A 24 37.86 -0.74 21.70
C THR A 24 37.46 -0.03 20.41
N SER A 25 36.73 -0.72 19.52
CA SER A 25 36.28 -0.12 18.26
C SER A 25 34.96 0.62 18.45
N SER A 26 34.95 1.92 18.16
CA SER A 26 33.72 2.67 17.99
C SER A 26 32.94 2.19 16.75
N TRP A 27 31.63 2.43 16.72
CA TRP A 27 30.85 2.28 15.50
C TRP A 27 31.36 3.27 14.45
N THR A 28 31.89 2.75 13.34
CA THR A 28 32.42 3.54 12.21
C THR A 28 31.52 3.47 10.98
N GLY A 29 30.38 2.77 11.07
CA GLY A 29 29.42 2.66 9.98
C GLY A 29 28.48 3.85 9.90
N HIS A 30 27.60 3.86 8.89
CA HIS A 30 26.53 4.85 8.82
C HIS A 30 25.61 4.75 10.04
N VAL A 31 25.11 5.90 10.50
CA VAL A 31 24.11 5.95 11.57
C VAL A 31 22.75 5.61 10.97
N LEU A 32 21.97 4.76 11.64
CA LEU A 32 20.66 4.34 11.12
C LEU A 32 19.62 5.46 11.29
N GLU A 33 19.11 5.96 10.17
CA GLU A 33 18.03 6.94 10.09
C GLU A 33 16.84 6.40 9.28
N LYS A 34 15.66 7.01 9.45
CA LYS A 34 14.41 6.51 8.85
C LYS A 34 14.45 6.57 7.31
N ASP A 35 15.12 7.57 6.75
CA ASP A 35 14.95 7.93 5.34
C ASP A 35 16.10 7.46 4.45
N ASN A 36 17.18 6.92 5.02
CA ASN A 36 18.37 6.57 4.25
C ASN A 36 18.22 5.28 3.43
N GLY A 37 17.23 4.43 3.71
CA GLY A 37 17.02 3.17 2.99
C GLY A 37 18.16 2.14 3.15
N LYS A 38 19.26 2.45 3.84
CA LYS A 38 20.45 1.61 3.99
C LYS A 38 20.37 0.59 5.13
N TYR A 39 19.16 0.13 5.49
CA TYR A 39 18.99 -0.80 6.59
C TYR A 39 19.77 -2.12 6.37
N THR A 40 19.78 -2.65 5.13
CA THR A 40 20.48 -3.89 4.78
C THR A 40 21.99 -3.75 4.93
N GLU A 41 22.59 -2.71 4.34
CA GLU A 41 24.01 -2.38 4.51
C GLU A 41 24.38 -2.17 5.98
N TRP A 42 23.56 -1.42 6.70
CA TRP A 42 23.74 -1.17 8.14
C TRP A 42 23.69 -2.48 8.94
N ALA A 43 22.70 -3.33 8.68
CA ALA A 43 22.51 -4.60 9.36
C ALA A 43 23.68 -5.56 9.08
N TYR A 44 24.20 -5.58 7.85
CA TYR A 44 25.38 -6.36 7.48
C TYR A 44 26.64 -5.85 8.19
N ALA A 45 26.90 -4.54 8.17
CA ALA A 45 28.02 -3.95 8.90
C ALA A 45 27.91 -4.20 10.41
N MET A 46 26.70 -4.11 10.96
CA MET A 46 26.42 -4.41 12.36
C MET A 46 26.69 -5.88 12.71
N LYS A 47 26.25 -6.81 11.86
CA LYS A 47 26.54 -8.25 11.97
C LYS A 47 28.05 -8.50 12.07
N LEU A 48 28.83 -7.93 11.15
CA LEU A 48 30.29 -8.09 11.15
C LEU A 48 30.92 -7.53 12.44
N LYS A 49 30.51 -6.35 12.87
CA LYS A 49 31.05 -5.71 14.08
C LYS A 49 30.70 -6.47 15.35
N LEU A 50 29.46 -6.94 15.49
CA LEU A 50 29.04 -7.78 16.61
C LEU A 50 29.79 -9.11 16.63
N SER A 51 30.04 -9.71 15.46
CA SER A 51 30.82 -10.94 15.36
C SER A 51 32.27 -10.74 15.82
N LEU A 52 32.92 -9.66 15.37
CA LEU A 52 34.27 -9.30 15.81
C LEU A 52 34.33 -8.97 17.31
N ALA A 53 33.25 -8.40 17.86
CA ALA A 53 33.12 -8.11 19.27
C ALA A 53 32.64 -9.31 20.10
N GLN A 54 32.41 -10.48 19.52
CA GLN A 54 31.87 -11.67 20.20
C GLN A 54 30.51 -11.42 20.90
N LEU A 55 29.70 -10.51 20.33
CA LEU A 55 28.36 -10.16 20.81
C LEU A 55 27.25 -10.69 19.90
N TRP A 56 27.61 -11.34 18.79
CA TRP A 56 26.67 -11.82 17.77
C TRP A 56 25.58 -12.69 18.37
N ASP A 57 25.95 -13.67 19.19
CA ASP A 57 25.03 -14.66 19.76
C ASP A 57 23.99 -13.98 20.66
N TYR A 58 24.35 -12.92 21.38
CA TYR A 58 23.40 -12.18 22.22
C TYR A 58 22.32 -11.45 21.43
N VAL A 59 22.52 -11.17 20.14
CA VAL A 59 21.62 -10.34 19.32
C VAL A 59 20.84 -11.16 18.28
N PHE A 60 21.50 -12.16 17.69
CA PHE A 60 20.95 -12.90 16.53
C PHE A 60 20.55 -14.33 16.84
N ASP A 61 21.16 -14.96 17.84
CA ASP A 61 20.88 -16.32 18.28
C ASP A 61 20.94 -16.40 19.81
N PRO A 62 19.99 -15.74 20.50
CA PRO A 62 20.10 -15.43 21.92
C PRO A 62 20.29 -16.69 22.76
N MET A 63 21.51 -16.86 23.24
CA MET A 63 21.86 -17.93 24.17
C MET A 63 21.01 -17.79 25.44
N PRO A 64 20.42 -18.88 25.96
CA PRO A 64 19.59 -18.83 27.15
C PRO A 64 20.38 -18.30 28.35
N SER A 65 19.71 -17.50 29.18
CA SER A 65 20.30 -16.98 30.41
C SER A 65 20.65 -18.13 31.36
N PRO A 66 21.86 -18.17 31.93
CA PRO A 66 22.20 -19.11 33.01
C PRO A 66 21.29 -18.91 34.22
N ASP A 67 21.13 -19.95 35.04
CA ASP A 67 20.35 -19.86 36.27
C ASP A 67 21.13 -19.10 37.35
N ALA A 68 20.58 -18.00 37.84
CA ALA A 68 21.21 -17.13 38.84
C ALA A 68 21.46 -17.83 40.20
N THR A 69 20.72 -18.89 40.50
CA THR A 69 20.84 -19.67 41.75
C THR A 69 21.97 -20.68 41.67
N TYR A 70 22.11 -21.36 40.53
CA TYR A 70 23.11 -22.42 40.34
C TYR A 70 24.45 -21.89 39.81
N GLU A 71 24.43 -20.87 38.97
CA GLU A 71 25.61 -20.26 38.34
C GLU A 71 25.60 -18.72 38.41
N PRO A 72 25.63 -18.13 39.62
CA PRO A 72 25.48 -16.68 39.79
C PRO A 72 26.54 -15.86 39.04
N TRP A 73 27.77 -16.38 38.92
CA TRP A 73 28.84 -15.71 38.19
C TRP A 73 28.61 -15.71 36.68
N ALA A 74 28.23 -16.86 36.11
CA ALA A 74 27.89 -16.96 34.69
C ALA A 74 26.68 -16.09 34.34
N TYR A 75 25.67 -16.05 35.21
CA TYR A 75 24.52 -15.14 35.09
C TYR A 75 24.92 -13.67 35.08
N CYS A 76 25.79 -13.23 36.00
CA CYS A 76 26.31 -11.86 36.04
C CYS A 76 27.10 -11.50 34.76
N LEU A 77 27.94 -12.40 34.27
CA LEU A 77 28.70 -12.22 33.03
C LEU A 77 27.77 -12.17 31.81
N TRP A 78 26.81 -13.09 31.72
CA TRP A 78 25.80 -13.11 30.68
C TRP A 78 25.01 -11.80 30.63
N THR A 79 24.52 -11.34 31.79
CA THR A 79 23.77 -10.08 31.92
C THR A 79 24.61 -8.88 31.48
N SER A 80 25.89 -8.87 31.84
CA SER A 80 26.82 -7.81 31.44
C SER A 80 27.04 -7.79 29.93
N ASN A 81 27.30 -8.94 29.31
CA ASN A 81 27.48 -9.08 27.86
C ASN A 81 26.18 -8.72 27.10
N HIS A 82 25.03 -9.14 27.62
CA HIS A 82 23.72 -8.84 27.05
C HIS A 82 23.43 -7.33 27.03
N ARG A 83 23.67 -6.64 28.16
CA ARG A 83 23.59 -5.17 28.24
C ARG A 83 24.60 -4.47 27.34
N LEU A 84 25.80 -5.04 27.19
CA LEU A 84 26.83 -4.51 26.30
C LEU A 84 26.40 -4.61 24.83
N ALA A 85 25.81 -5.73 24.41
CA ALA A 85 25.24 -5.90 23.08
C ALA A 85 24.14 -4.88 22.79
N CYS A 86 23.22 -4.69 23.73
CA CYS A 86 22.16 -3.69 23.62
C CYS A 86 22.73 -2.27 23.52
N SER A 87 23.72 -1.93 24.35
CA SER A 87 24.42 -0.64 24.30
C SER A 87 25.14 -0.41 22.96
N PHE A 88 25.74 -1.46 22.41
CA PHE A 88 26.42 -1.41 21.12
C PHE A 88 25.44 -1.12 19.97
N LEU A 89 24.28 -1.79 19.96
CA LEU A 89 23.19 -1.51 19.01
C LEU A 89 22.72 -0.06 19.11
N LYS A 90 22.41 0.42 20.32
CA LYS A 90 21.96 1.80 20.56
C LYS A 90 22.98 2.82 20.08
N ARG A 91 24.28 2.56 20.27
CA ARG A 91 25.36 3.47 19.85
C ARG A 91 25.44 3.65 18.33
N ALA A 92 24.96 2.68 17.55
CA ALA A 92 24.89 2.79 16.09
C ALA A 92 23.62 3.50 15.57
N LEU A 93 22.77 3.98 16.49
CA LEU A 93 21.58 4.78 16.18
C LEU A 93 21.84 6.27 16.39
N SER A 94 21.01 7.12 15.76
CA SER A 94 21.05 8.56 15.99
C SER A 94 20.62 8.92 17.42
N SER A 95 21.02 10.09 17.91
CA SER A 95 20.71 10.55 19.28
C SER A 95 19.21 10.60 19.58
N SER A 96 18.39 10.95 18.57
CA SER A 96 16.92 10.91 18.68
C SER A 96 16.40 9.48 18.87
N LYS A 97 16.96 8.52 18.15
CA LYS A 97 16.59 7.10 18.20
C LYS A 97 17.05 6.40 19.47
N GLN A 98 18.22 6.77 19.98
CA GLN A 98 18.73 6.28 21.26
C GLN A 98 17.74 6.58 22.39
N LYS A 99 17.15 7.78 22.41
CA LYS A 99 16.12 8.16 23.40
C LYS A 99 14.85 7.32 23.26
N LEU A 100 14.41 7.04 22.02
CA LEU A 100 13.23 6.21 21.77
C LEU A 100 13.41 4.76 22.20
N CYS A 101 14.65 4.26 22.16
CA CYS A 101 14.99 2.89 22.53
C CYS A 101 15.60 2.80 23.94
N ALA A 102 15.48 3.84 24.77
CA ALA A 102 16.19 3.91 26.05
C ALA A 102 15.82 2.73 26.97
N GLU A 103 14.52 2.43 27.07
CA GLU A 103 13.94 1.41 27.95
C GLU A 103 14.11 -0.04 27.45
N GLU A 104 14.48 -0.25 26.18
CA GLU A 104 14.62 -1.60 25.64
C GLU A 104 15.93 -2.22 26.14
N GLU A 105 15.84 -3.23 27.00
CA GLU A 105 17.00 -3.90 27.57
C GLU A 105 17.40 -5.14 26.77
N ASP A 106 16.47 -5.74 26.02
CA ASP A 106 16.74 -6.93 25.22
C ASP A 106 17.31 -6.54 23.83
N PRO A 107 18.57 -6.90 23.52
CA PRO A 107 19.15 -6.70 22.20
C PRO A 107 18.39 -7.43 21.08
N GLY A 108 17.75 -8.57 21.37
CA GLY A 108 16.95 -9.32 20.41
C GLY A 108 15.70 -8.53 19.99
N ALA A 109 14.90 -8.11 20.98
CA ALA A 109 13.73 -7.25 20.79
C ALA A 109 14.12 -5.92 20.13
N LEU A 110 15.21 -5.29 20.57
CA LEU A 110 15.71 -4.05 19.95
C LEU A 110 16.02 -4.26 18.47
N ARG A 111 16.68 -5.36 18.11
CA ARG A 111 16.96 -5.68 16.70
C ARG A 111 15.67 -5.87 15.92
N VAL A 112 14.69 -6.62 16.44
CA VAL A 112 13.40 -6.84 15.77
C VAL A 112 12.67 -5.52 15.56
N TYR A 113 12.63 -4.66 16.58
CA TYR A 113 12.07 -3.33 16.50
C TYR A 113 12.75 -2.47 15.43
N LEU A 114 14.09 -2.49 15.38
CA LEU A 114 14.85 -1.76 14.36
C LEU A 114 14.58 -2.33 12.96
N LYS A 115 14.47 -3.65 12.83
CA LYS A 115 14.11 -4.33 11.57
C LYS A 115 12.73 -3.93 11.09
N ASP A 116 11.73 -3.95 11.96
CA ASP A 116 10.37 -3.58 11.60
C ASP A 116 10.30 -2.09 11.21
N ARG A 117 10.88 -1.22 12.03
CA ARG A 117 10.79 0.23 11.82
C ARG A 117 11.60 0.76 10.64
N HIS A 118 12.75 0.16 10.33
CA HIS A 118 13.64 0.61 9.26
C HIS A 118 13.68 -0.32 8.05
N GLY A 119 13.27 -1.57 8.21
CA GLY A 119 12.95 -2.47 7.10
C GLY A 119 11.57 -2.18 6.51
N GLY A 120 10.64 -1.64 7.31
CA GLY A 120 9.20 -1.52 7.00
C GLY A 120 8.74 -0.50 5.95
N ALA A 121 9.62 0.30 5.33
CA ALA A 121 9.24 1.11 4.15
C ALA A 121 9.26 0.26 2.85
N VAL A 122 8.76 -0.97 2.96
CA VAL A 122 8.92 -2.08 2.00
C VAL A 122 8.31 -1.74 0.64
N PRO A 123 7.04 -1.29 0.53
CA PRO A 123 6.39 -1.19 -0.77
C PRO A 123 6.97 -0.10 -1.66
N ILE A 124 7.12 1.15 -1.18
CA ILE A 124 7.73 2.23 -1.98
C ILE A 124 9.15 1.86 -2.38
N LYS A 125 9.95 1.38 -1.43
CA LYS A 125 11.35 1.14 -1.71
C LYS A 125 11.49 0.04 -2.77
N GLN A 126 10.68 -1.01 -2.69
CA GLN A 126 10.58 -2.05 -3.72
C GLN A 126 10.09 -1.48 -5.05
N VAL A 127 9.03 -0.65 -5.05
CA VAL A 127 8.50 0.01 -6.25
C VAL A 127 9.57 0.83 -6.94
N ARG A 128 10.30 1.66 -6.18
CA ARG A 128 11.36 2.52 -6.70
C ARG A 128 12.53 1.72 -7.22
N LEU A 129 13.01 0.71 -6.47
CA LEU A 129 14.10 -0.15 -6.91
C LEU A 129 13.75 -0.91 -8.20
N LEU A 130 12.52 -1.46 -8.29
CA LEU A 130 12.04 -2.10 -9.51
C LEU A 130 11.93 -1.10 -10.67
N GLN A 131 11.38 0.09 -10.43
CA GLN A 131 11.26 1.11 -11.47
C GLN A 131 12.63 1.53 -11.97
N GLU A 132 13.60 1.78 -11.09
CA GLU A 132 14.98 2.09 -11.46
C GLU A 132 15.63 0.95 -12.24
N ALA A 133 15.39 -0.32 -11.87
CA ALA A 133 15.89 -1.48 -12.60
C ALA A 133 15.26 -1.62 -13.99
N LEU A 134 13.94 -1.40 -14.12
CA LEU A 134 13.19 -1.54 -15.38
C LEU A 134 13.38 -0.34 -16.32
N THR A 135 13.68 0.84 -15.78
CA THR A 135 13.94 2.05 -16.57
C THR A 135 15.42 2.28 -16.84
N ALA A 136 16.31 1.46 -16.27
CA ALA A 136 17.74 1.48 -16.56
C ALA A 136 17.96 1.26 -18.06
N LYS A 137 18.58 2.24 -18.72
CA LYS A 137 18.95 2.15 -20.13
C LYS A 137 20.45 1.95 -20.22
N CYS A 138 20.86 0.95 -21.00
CA CYS A 138 22.27 0.79 -21.34
C CYS A 138 22.73 2.00 -22.15
N SER A 139 23.74 2.71 -21.66
CA SER A 139 24.41 3.76 -22.41
C SER A 139 25.58 3.17 -23.19
N LEU A 140 25.88 3.71 -24.37
CA LEU A 140 27.06 3.31 -25.17
C LEU A 140 28.38 3.69 -24.49
N SER A 141 28.36 4.56 -23.48
CA SER A 141 29.56 5.01 -22.75
C SER A 141 29.97 4.11 -21.59
N GLU A 142 29.09 3.21 -21.13
CA GLU A 142 29.33 2.36 -19.98
C GLU A 142 29.51 0.89 -20.39
N LEU A 143 30.31 0.15 -19.62
CA LEU A 143 30.45 -1.30 -19.79
C LEU A 143 29.11 -1.98 -19.51
N LEU A 144 28.55 -2.66 -20.51
CA LEU A 144 27.27 -3.38 -20.41
C LEU A 144 27.22 -4.32 -19.20
N THR A 145 28.33 -4.97 -18.87
CA THR A 145 28.43 -5.88 -17.70
C THR A 145 28.18 -5.16 -16.38
N LYS A 146 28.77 -3.98 -16.18
CA LYS A 146 28.54 -3.18 -14.96
C LYS A 146 27.07 -2.76 -14.82
N MET A 147 26.41 -2.46 -15.94
CA MET A 147 25.01 -2.08 -15.92
C MET A 147 24.11 -3.27 -15.54
N VAL A 148 24.41 -4.46 -16.07
CA VAL A 148 23.71 -5.70 -15.70
C VAL A 148 23.89 -6.01 -14.21
N ASP A 149 25.11 -5.87 -13.68
CA ASP A 149 25.38 -6.07 -12.25
C ASP A 149 24.57 -5.12 -11.37
N VAL A 150 24.47 -3.85 -11.75
CA VAL A 150 23.65 -2.85 -11.03
C VAL A 150 22.16 -3.20 -11.09
N ILE A 151 21.67 -3.72 -12.22
CA ILE A 151 20.28 -4.18 -12.35
C ILE A 151 20.03 -5.39 -11.45
N PHE A 152 20.94 -6.37 -11.45
CA PHE A 152 20.85 -7.55 -10.59
C PHE A 152 20.88 -7.17 -9.10
N GLU A 153 21.82 -6.32 -8.70
CA GLU A 153 21.91 -5.81 -7.32
C GLU A 153 20.62 -5.11 -6.88
N LYS A 154 20.01 -4.29 -7.77
CA LYS A 154 18.73 -3.64 -7.48
C LYS A 154 17.59 -4.64 -7.32
N ILE A 155 17.54 -5.69 -8.15
CA ILE A 155 16.52 -6.75 -8.08
C ILE A 155 16.70 -7.59 -6.82
N ASP A 156 17.94 -8.00 -6.49
CA ASP A 156 18.23 -8.73 -5.26
C ASP A 156 17.83 -7.90 -4.03
N CYS A 157 18.13 -6.60 -4.04
CA CYS A 157 17.69 -5.66 -3.00
C CYS A 157 16.17 -5.58 -2.86
N VAL A 158 15.38 -5.78 -3.93
CA VAL A 158 13.91 -5.81 -3.83
C VAL A 158 13.47 -7.01 -2.99
N PHE A 159 14.03 -8.18 -3.28
CA PHE A 159 13.66 -9.42 -2.58
C PHE A 159 14.18 -9.45 -1.14
N ASP A 160 15.33 -8.83 -0.87
CA ASP A 160 15.86 -8.66 0.48
C ASP A 160 14.99 -7.73 1.35
N VAL A 161 14.33 -6.75 0.73
CA VAL A 161 13.45 -5.80 1.43
C VAL A 161 12.14 -6.47 1.85
N GLY A 162 11.65 -7.47 1.12
CA GLY A 162 10.45 -8.22 1.49
C GLY A 162 9.86 -9.07 0.37
N GLU A 163 8.79 -9.79 0.67
CA GLU A 163 8.07 -10.59 -0.33
C GLU A 163 7.34 -9.67 -1.32
N VAL A 164 7.62 -9.86 -2.62
CA VAL A 164 6.93 -9.14 -3.68
C VAL A 164 5.59 -9.82 -3.95
N THR A 165 4.52 -9.26 -3.41
CA THR A 165 3.17 -9.76 -3.67
C THR A 165 2.71 -9.43 -5.09
N LYS A 166 1.78 -10.22 -5.61
CA LYS A 166 1.16 -9.99 -6.93
C LYS A 166 0.54 -8.59 -7.04
N ASP A 167 -0.06 -8.10 -5.96
CA ASP A 167 -0.70 -6.78 -5.95
C ASP A 167 0.32 -5.65 -5.91
N LEU A 168 1.45 -5.82 -5.21
CA LEU A 168 2.55 -4.87 -5.29
C LEU A 168 3.10 -4.78 -6.73
N LEU A 169 3.31 -5.92 -7.40
CA LEU A 169 3.79 -5.93 -8.78
C LEU A 169 2.83 -5.21 -9.74
N LYS A 170 1.51 -5.37 -9.57
CA LYS A 170 0.52 -4.63 -10.35
C LYS A 170 0.60 -3.11 -10.09
N SER A 171 0.73 -2.69 -8.83
CA SER A 171 0.89 -1.27 -8.47
C SER A 171 2.16 -0.67 -9.09
N ILE A 172 3.25 -1.43 -9.11
CA ILE A 172 4.51 -1.03 -9.77
C ILE A 172 4.32 -0.87 -11.26
N ALA A 173 3.67 -1.84 -11.92
CA ALA A 173 3.39 -1.78 -13.35
C ALA A 173 2.54 -0.54 -13.68
N MET A 174 1.50 -0.24 -12.90
CA MET A 174 0.68 0.96 -13.08
C MET A 174 1.50 2.24 -12.91
N LEU A 175 2.35 2.32 -11.89
CA LEU A 175 3.23 3.48 -11.68
C LEU A 175 4.28 3.65 -12.77
N SER A 176 4.76 2.56 -13.36
CA SER A 176 5.70 2.61 -14.48
C SER A 176 5.06 3.23 -15.73
N VAL A 177 3.77 2.96 -15.97
CA VAL A 177 3.00 3.59 -17.07
C VAL A 177 2.79 5.08 -16.81
N LEU A 178 2.61 5.47 -15.55
CA LEU A 178 2.45 6.86 -15.12
C LEU A 178 3.77 7.63 -14.96
N SER A 179 4.90 7.03 -15.31
CA SER A 179 6.22 7.67 -15.19
C SER A 179 6.48 8.78 -16.22
N ASP A 180 5.56 8.95 -17.20
CA ASP A 180 5.60 10.07 -18.14
C ASP A 180 5.31 11.41 -17.44
N LYS A 181 5.98 12.48 -17.91
CA LYS A 181 5.92 13.83 -17.31
C LYS A 181 4.50 14.38 -17.24
N SER A 182 3.64 13.99 -18.19
CA SER A 182 2.23 14.39 -18.25
C SER A 182 1.43 13.98 -17.00
N PHE A 183 1.85 12.94 -16.29
CA PHE A 183 1.15 12.38 -15.12
C PHE A 183 1.96 12.50 -13.82
N ALA A 184 2.98 13.37 -13.79
CA ALA A 184 3.88 13.51 -12.64
C ALA A 184 3.16 13.82 -11.31
N HIS A 185 2.06 14.58 -11.35
CA HIS A 185 1.27 14.90 -10.16
C HIS A 185 0.53 13.66 -9.61
N ILE A 186 -0.11 12.87 -10.47
CA ILE A 186 -0.77 11.60 -10.15
C ILE A 186 0.26 10.63 -9.54
N TRP A 187 1.42 10.52 -10.19
CA TRP A 187 2.52 9.69 -9.71
C TRP A 187 3.00 10.11 -8.32
N SER A 188 3.13 11.41 -8.06
CA SER A 188 3.56 11.93 -6.76
C SER A 188 2.56 11.62 -5.65
N ILE A 189 1.26 11.75 -5.92
CA ILE A 189 0.20 11.47 -4.93
C ILE A 189 0.17 9.97 -4.61
N ILE A 190 0.11 9.12 -5.63
CA ILE A 190 0.13 7.66 -5.46
C ILE A 190 1.40 7.21 -4.71
N SER A 191 2.55 7.77 -5.09
CA SER A 191 3.82 7.43 -4.44
C SER A 191 3.82 7.86 -2.97
N GLN A 192 3.31 9.05 -2.64
CA GLN A 192 3.19 9.49 -1.25
C GLN A 192 2.27 8.56 -0.44
N ASP A 193 1.12 8.18 -1.00
CA ASP A 193 0.13 7.33 -0.33
C ASP A 193 0.68 5.91 -0.09
N LEU A 194 1.40 5.34 -1.07
CA LEU A 194 2.10 4.05 -0.92
C LEU A 194 3.15 4.05 0.20
N GLY A 195 3.68 5.21 0.57
CA GLY A 195 4.71 5.34 1.62
C GLY A 195 4.15 5.48 3.00
N GLN A 196 2.92 5.95 3.07
CA GLN A 196 2.15 6.01 4.30
C GLN A 196 1.39 4.69 4.54
N ALA A 197 1.17 3.91 3.48
CA ALA A 197 0.63 2.56 3.58
C ALA A 197 1.59 1.64 4.34
N SER A 198 1.30 1.42 5.62
CA SER A 198 1.92 0.35 6.42
C SER A 198 1.45 -1.03 5.93
N ASN A 199 2.19 -2.09 6.31
CA ASN A 199 2.01 -3.49 5.91
C ASN A 199 0.59 -4.10 6.05
N ILE A 200 -0.39 -3.36 6.60
CA ILE A 200 -1.70 -3.87 7.02
C ILE A 200 -2.88 -3.21 6.27
N SER A 201 -2.73 -2.12 5.49
CA SER A 201 -3.92 -1.55 4.83
C SER A 201 -3.72 -0.63 3.60
N LYS A 202 -4.39 -1.05 2.51
CA LYS A 202 -5.29 -0.31 1.59
C LYS A 202 -4.71 0.75 0.66
N TYR A 203 -3.55 0.50 0.07
CA TYR A 203 -3.23 1.14 -1.20
C TYR A 203 -2.78 0.09 -2.21
N GLY A 204 -3.76 -0.62 -2.74
CA GLY A 204 -3.57 -1.67 -3.73
C GLY A 204 -3.90 -1.21 -5.15
N PRO A 205 -3.83 -2.15 -6.12
CA PRO A 205 -4.15 -1.88 -7.51
C PRO A 205 -5.59 -1.37 -7.72
N THR A 206 -6.51 -1.78 -6.86
CA THR A 206 -7.92 -1.36 -6.92
C THR A 206 -8.06 0.11 -6.54
N GLU A 207 -7.38 0.54 -5.49
CA GLU A 207 -7.40 1.94 -5.04
C GLU A 207 -6.72 2.85 -6.05
N ILE A 208 -5.56 2.44 -6.60
CA ILE A 208 -4.90 3.18 -7.70
C ILE A 208 -5.85 3.32 -8.88
N ARG A 209 -6.52 2.23 -9.27
CA ARG A 209 -7.47 2.26 -10.39
C ARG A 209 -8.64 3.22 -10.13
N LEU A 210 -9.26 3.17 -8.95
CA LEU A 210 -10.36 4.07 -8.59
C LEU A 210 -9.91 5.54 -8.59
N PHE A 211 -8.69 5.81 -8.13
CA PHE A 211 -8.09 7.15 -8.18
C PHE A 211 -7.93 7.63 -9.64
N LEU A 212 -7.38 6.79 -10.52
CA LEU A 212 -7.23 7.11 -11.94
C LEU A 212 -8.58 7.31 -12.64
N GLU A 213 -9.61 6.53 -12.29
CA GLU A 213 -10.96 6.71 -12.81
C GLU A 213 -11.56 8.07 -12.38
N GLY A 214 -11.27 8.53 -11.16
CA GLY A 214 -11.64 9.86 -10.68
C GLY A 214 -10.94 10.99 -11.44
N GLU A 215 -9.62 10.89 -11.61
CA GLU A 215 -8.82 11.86 -12.39
C GLU A 215 -9.27 11.92 -13.86
N GLN A 216 -9.57 10.77 -14.47
CA GLN A 216 -10.10 10.73 -15.83
C GLN A 216 -11.45 11.47 -15.92
N MET A 217 -12.34 11.32 -14.94
CA MET A 217 -13.61 12.04 -14.92
C MET A 217 -13.42 13.56 -14.89
N LEU A 218 -12.44 14.05 -14.13
CA LEU A 218 -12.13 15.49 -14.08
C LEU A 218 -11.62 15.99 -15.44
N LEU A 219 -10.73 15.24 -16.09
CA LEU A 219 -10.22 15.58 -17.41
C LEU A 219 -11.31 15.59 -18.50
N GLU A 220 -12.29 14.69 -18.41
CA GLU A 220 -13.45 14.65 -19.32
C GLU A 220 -14.39 15.85 -19.10
N VAL A 221 -14.57 16.30 -17.85
CA VAL A 221 -15.38 17.49 -17.55
C VAL A 221 -14.73 18.75 -18.13
N ASP A 222 -13.42 18.90 -17.99
CA ASP A 222 -12.68 20.06 -18.53
C ASP A 222 -12.65 20.09 -20.07
N LYS A 223 -12.73 18.93 -20.72
CA LYS A 223 -12.81 18.82 -22.20
C LYS A 223 -14.21 19.06 -22.75
N SER A 224 -15.25 18.94 -21.91
CA SER A 224 -16.59 19.27 -22.36
C SER A 224 -16.63 20.77 -22.70
N PRO A 225 -17.05 21.17 -23.92
CA PRO A 225 -17.09 22.57 -24.29
C PRO A 225 -17.97 23.27 -23.27
N SER A 226 -17.38 24.16 -22.47
CA SER A 226 -18.12 25.03 -21.59
C SER A 226 -19.12 25.78 -22.46
N VAL A 227 -20.39 25.37 -22.42
CA VAL A 227 -21.46 26.18 -22.97
C VAL A 227 -21.32 27.54 -22.27
N PRO A 228 -21.17 28.64 -23.00
CA PRO A 228 -21.06 29.95 -22.38
C PRO A 228 -22.26 30.12 -21.46
N ILE A 229 -22.00 30.28 -20.17
CA ILE A 229 -23.04 30.63 -19.21
C ILE A 229 -23.31 32.13 -19.43
N ASP A 230 -24.03 32.43 -20.50
CA ASP A 230 -24.81 33.64 -20.54
C ASP A 230 -25.94 33.48 -19.52
N SER A 231 -25.82 34.27 -18.47
CA SER A 231 -26.78 34.37 -17.39
C SER A 231 -28.15 34.76 -17.93
N ALA A 232 -29.06 33.80 -18.04
CA ALA A 232 -30.49 34.06 -18.24
C ALA A 232 -31.29 33.26 -17.21
N LEU A 233 -31.65 33.94 -16.14
CA LEU A 233 -32.59 33.53 -15.11
C LEU A 233 -34.00 33.43 -15.71
N ALA A 234 -34.31 32.31 -16.37
CA ALA A 234 -35.66 32.03 -16.86
C ALA A 234 -36.20 30.76 -16.18
N ALA A 235 -37.14 30.96 -15.25
CA ALA A 235 -37.91 29.88 -14.64
C ALA A 235 -38.82 29.25 -15.71
N ALA A 236 -38.51 28.02 -16.12
CA ALA A 236 -39.41 27.17 -16.89
C ALA A 236 -39.60 25.84 -16.14
N PRO A 237 -40.84 25.33 -15.98
CA PRO A 237 -41.09 24.04 -15.35
C PRO A 237 -40.83 22.93 -16.38
N GLY A 238 -39.58 22.50 -16.49
CA GLY A 238 -39.13 21.42 -17.36
C GLY A 238 -38.77 20.16 -16.55
N LYS A 239 -39.34 19.04 -16.98
CA LYS A 239 -39.22 17.68 -16.41
C LYS A 239 -37.81 17.36 -15.90
N ALA A 240 -37.72 17.03 -14.62
CA ALA A 240 -36.48 16.70 -13.92
C ALA A 240 -35.75 15.51 -14.54
N SER A 241 -34.57 15.79 -15.08
CA SER A 241 -33.53 14.80 -15.34
C SER A 241 -32.97 14.31 -14.00
N TRP A 242 -33.16 13.02 -13.72
CA TRP A 242 -32.67 12.37 -12.51
C TRP A 242 -31.19 12.01 -12.68
N SER A 243 -30.27 12.84 -12.18
CA SER A 243 -28.96 12.37 -11.72
C SER A 243 -28.19 13.49 -11.01
N LYS A 244 -28.47 13.64 -9.72
CA LYS A 244 -27.52 13.97 -8.65
C LYS A 244 -28.23 13.54 -7.37
N ASP A 245 -27.70 12.55 -6.67
CA ASP A 245 -28.25 12.10 -5.39
C ASP A 245 -28.11 13.25 -4.39
N ILE A 246 -29.16 14.05 -4.26
CA ILE A 246 -29.23 15.13 -3.29
C ILE A 246 -29.33 14.47 -1.91
N THR A 247 -28.22 14.47 -1.19
CA THR A 247 -28.15 14.10 0.23
C THR A 247 -28.98 15.07 1.05
N CYS A 248 -29.86 14.53 1.90
CA CYS A 248 -30.77 15.33 2.70
C CYS A 248 -30.03 16.24 3.70
N THR A 249 -30.10 17.55 3.51
CA THR A 249 -29.50 18.54 4.42
C THR A 249 -30.26 18.66 5.74
N ALA A 250 -31.55 18.30 5.78
CA ALA A 250 -32.35 18.31 7.01
C ALA A 250 -31.89 17.25 8.03
N CYS A 251 -31.16 16.22 7.60
CA CYS A 251 -30.66 15.17 8.48
C CYS A 251 -29.34 15.52 9.20
N LYS A 252 -28.69 16.64 8.87
CA LYS A 252 -27.58 17.16 9.69
C LYS A 252 -28.04 17.56 11.11
N ALA A 253 -29.32 17.84 11.32
CA ALA A 253 -29.90 18.17 12.62
C ALA A 253 -30.43 16.96 13.42
N CYS A 254 -30.39 15.75 12.85
CA CYS A 254 -30.92 14.55 13.49
C CYS A 254 -29.85 13.89 14.37
N GLN A 255 -29.80 14.24 15.67
CA GLN A 255 -28.97 13.57 16.68
C GLN A 255 -29.53 12.19 17.12
N HIS A 256 -30.21 11.46 16.23
CA HIS A 256 -30.66 10.10 16.55
C HIS A 256 -29.54 9.10 16.24
N SER A 257 -29.20 8.26 17.23
CA SER A 257 -28.18 7.21 17.14
C SER A 257 -28.42 6.18 16.01
N ALA A 258 -29.63 6.11 15.46
CA ALA A 258 -29.98 5.25 14.33
C ALA A 258 -29.57 5.81 12.95
N HIS A 259 -29.20 7.09 12.84
CA HIS A 259 -28.92 7.76 11.56
C HIS A 259 -27.45 8.17 11.34
N ILE A 260 -26.54 7.79 12.26
CA ILE A 260 -25.12 8.14 12.19
C ILE A 260 -24.40 7.50 10.99
N TYR A 261 -24.95 6.44 10.38
CA TYR A 261 -24.26 5.68 9.33
C TYR A 261 -24.92 5.68 7.95
N THR A 262 -25.98 6.47 7.70
CA THR A 262 -26.67 6.43 6.40
C THR A 262 -26.98 7.82 5.85
N SER A 263 -26.13 8.27 4.92
CA SER A 263 -26.46 9.36 3.99
C SER A 263 -27.60 8.89 3.07
N HIS A 264 -28.85 9.08 3.51
CA HIS A 264 -30.01 8.80 2.68
C HIS A 264 -30.34 10.00 1.80
N THR A 265 -30.90 9.73 0.63
CA THR A 265 -31.33 10.75 -0.32
C THR A 265 -32.68 11.33 0.09
N VAL A 266 -32.94 12.59 -0.28
CA VAL A 266 -34.19 13.33 0.02
C VAL A 266 -35.50 12.53 -0.24
N PRO A 267 -35.62 11.66 -1.27
CA PRO A 267 -36.83 10.88 -1.51
C PRO A 267 -37.19 9.91 -0.38
N TRP A 268 -36.19 9.47 0.40
CA TRP A 268 -36.34 8.48 1.47
C TRP A 268 -36.32 9.09 2.87
N CYS A 269 -36.50 10.41 2.98
CA CYS A 269 -36.50 11.08 4.28
C CYS A 269 -37.92 11.13 4.87
N ILE A 270 -38.06 10.72 6.14
CA ILE A 270 -39.34 10.71 6.89
C ILE A 270 -39.63 12.01 7.65
N LEU A 271 -38.68 12.93 7.68
CA LEU A 271 -38.83 14.25 8.30
C LEU A 271 -39.70 15.17 7.43
N GLU A 272 -40.24 16.22 8.05
CA GLU A 272 -40.98 17.27 7.33
C GLU A 272 -40.14 17.85 6.19
N GLY A 273 -40.72 17.89 4.99
CA GLY A 273 -40.02 18.28 3.75
C GLY A 273 -39.28 17.14 3.02
N GLY A 274 -39.27 15.92 3.58
CA GLY A 274 -38.76 14.72 2.93
C GLY A 274 -39.79 13.99 2.05
N GLY A 275 -39.34 13.18 1.09
CA GLY A 275 -40.23 12.44 0.17
C GLY A 275 -41.13 11.40 0.84
N MET A 276 -40.84 11.05 2.10
CA MET A 276 -41.62 10.11 2.92
C MET A 276 -42.06 10.78 4.25
N ALA A 277 -42.20 12.11 4.27
CA ALA A 277 -42.57 12.88 5.45
C ALA A 277 -43.83 12.31 6.15
N GLY A 278 -43.74 12.09 7.45
CA GLY A 278 -44.85 11.60 8.28
C GLY A 278 -45.12 10.09 8.21
N LYS A 279 -44.33 9.33 7.45
CA LYS A 279 -44.43 7.85 7.38
C LYS A 279 -43.56 7.17 8.44
N SER A 280 -43.97 5.98 8.86
CA SER A 280 -43.20 5.18 9.81
C SER A 280 -41.97 4.55 9.16
N ILE A 281 -41.00 4.12 9.98
CA ILE A 281 -39.79 3.44 9.50
C ILE A 281 -40.15 2.10 8.85
N GLU A 282 -41.19 1.41 9.34
CA GLU A 282 -41.68 0.15 8.76
C GLU A 282 -42.26 0.35 7.36
N GLU A 283 -42.97 1.45 7.14
CA GLU A 283 -43.47 1.83 5.82
C GLU A 283 -42.32 2.18 4.88
N LEU A 284 -41.31 2.90 5.37
CA LEU A 284 -40.11 3.19 4.59
C LEU A 284 -39.41 1.92 4.11
N LYS A 285 -39.21 0.93 5.01
CA LYS A 285 -38.59 -0.35 4.64
C LYS A 285 -39.39 -1.07 3.56
N LYS A 286 -40.71 -1.08 3.64
CA LYS A 286 -41.58 -1.70 2.62
C LYS A 286 -41.47 -1.01 1.26
N VAL A 287 -41.44 0.32 1.22
CA VAL A 287 -41.32 1.08 -0.04
C VAL A 287 -39.92 0.92 -0.65
N CYS A 288 -38.86 0.90 0.17
CA CYS A 288 -37.51 0.61 -0.31
C CYS A 288 -37.42 -0.77 -0.97
N LEU A 289 -37.95 -1.82 -0.32
CA LEU A 289 -37.95 -3.17 -0.88
C LEU A 289 -38.73 -3.25 -2.20
N ALA A 290 -39.92 -2.65 -2.25
CA ALA A 290 -40.72 -2.61 -3.48
C ALA A 290 -40.00 -1.87 -4.63
N PHE A 291 -39.25 -0.80 -4.31
CA PHE A 291 -38.45 -0.07 -5.29
C PHE A 291 -37.32 -0.94 -5.86
N TYR A 292 -36.55 -1.63 -5.03
CA TYR A 292 -35.50 -2.53 -5.49
C TYR A 292 -36.04 -3.70 -6.32
N ASP A 293 -37.15 -4.31 -5.89
CA ASP A 293 -37.82 -5.38 -6.64
C ASP A 293 -38.28 -4.90 -8.03
N SER A 294 -38.81 -3.67 -8.13
CA SER A 294 -39.21 -3.10 -9.42
C SER A 294 -38.03 -2.86 -10.36
N LYS A 295 -36.90 -2.35 -9.83
CA LYS A 295 -35.66 -2.12 -10.59
C LYS A 295 -35.06 -3.44 -11.06
N GLN A 296 -35.12 -4.49 -10.25
CA GLN A 296 -34.65 -5.81 -10.64
C GLN A 296 -35.49 -6.39 -11.78
N LYS A 297 -36.82 -6.30 -11.69
CA LYS A 297 -37.73 -6.73 -12.78
C LYS A 297 -37.51 -5.95 -14.08
N GLU A 298 -37.19 -4.66 -14.01
CA GLU A 298 -36.83 -3.89 -15.21
C GLU A 298 -35.51 -4.35 -15.85
N ARG A 299 -34.50 -4.69 -15.04
CA ARG A 299 -33.23 -5.24 -15.54
C ARG A 299 -33.45 -6.59 -16.22
N GLU A 300 -34.20 -7.49 -15.57
CA GLU A 300 -34.55 -8.80 -16.15
C GLU A 300 -35.34 -8.68 -17.46
N LYS A 301 -36.23 -7.70 -17.59
CA LYS A 301 -36.93 -7.42 -18.86
C LYS A 301 -35.98 -6.90 -19.93
N ARG A 302 -35.02 -6.05 -19.58
CA ARG A 302 -34.00 -5.53 -20.50
C ARG A 302 -33.09 -6.65 -21.00
N ASP A 303 -32.71 -7.58 -20.12
CA ASP A 303 -31.84 -8.70 -20.46
C ASP A 303 -32.55 -9.77 -21.30
N LYS A 304 -33.88 -9.92 -21.16
CA LYS A 304 -34.71 -10.80 -21.98
C LYS A 304 -35.13 -10.20 -23.32
N ALA A 305 -34.96 -8.90 -23.52
CA ALA A 305 -35.26 -8.25 -24.80
C ALA A 305 -34.20 -8.59 -25.84
N VAL A 306 -34.38 -9.74 -26.53
CA VAL A 306 -33.60 -10.10 -27.72
C VAL A 306 -33.82 -9.00 -28.75
N SER A 307 -32.75 -8.27 -29.05
CA SER A 307 -32.79 -7.18 -30.03
C SER A 307 -32.36 -7.76 -31.38
N LYS A 308 -33.25 -7.68 -32.37
CA LYS A 308 -32.95 -8.05 -33.76
C LYS A 308 -32.39 -6.83 -34.45
N ILE A 309 -31.08 -6.80 -34.69
CA ILE A 309 -30.41 -5.70 -35.37
C ILE A 309 -30.08 -6.17 -36.79
N THR A 310 -30.72 -5.53 -37.76
CA THR A 310 -30.46 -5.75 -39.18
C THR A 310 -29.55 -4.64 -39.68
N PHE A 311 -28.44 -4.99 -40.33
CA PHE A 311 -27.57 -4.01 -40.96
C PHE A 311 -27.21 -4.44 -42.37
N THR A 312 -27.02 -3.44 -43.24
CA THR A 312 -26.70 -3.63 -44.65
C THR A 312 -25.37 -2.93 -44.93
N PRO A 313 -24.25 -3.66 -45.01
CA PRO A 313 -22.96 -3.05 -45.33
C PRO A 313 -22.93 -2.56 -46.78
N ALA A 314 -22.16 -1.50 -47.03
CA ALA A 314 -21.99 -0.91 -48.36
C ALA A 314 -21.33 -1.93 -49.31
N GLY A 315 -22.14 -2.60 -50.12
CA GLY A 315 -21.70 -3.53 -51.17
C GLY A 315 -22.12 -4.99 -51.02
N GLY A 316 -22.98 -5.38 -50.08
CA GLY A 316 -23.37 -6.78 -49.90
C GLY A 316 -24.68 -7.04 -49.16
N SER A 317 -25.13 -8.28 -49.24
CA SER A 317 -26.40 -8.84 -48.73
C SER A 317 -26.74 -8.47 -47.28
N MET A 318 -28.04 -8.39 -46.99
CA MET A 318 -28.60 -8.06 -45.67
C MET A 318 -28.25 -9.13 -44.63
N PHE A 319 -27.63 -8.73 -43.52
CA PHE A 319 -27.35 -9.61 -42.39
C PHE A 319 -28.23 -9.24 -41.20
N THR A 320 -28.79 -10.25 -40.54
CA THR A 320 -29.57 -10.06 -39.32
C THR A 320 -28.86 -10.75 -38.16
N LEU A 321 -28.54 -9.99 -37.12
CA LEU A 321 -28.00 -10.52 -35.87
C LEU A 321 -29.13 -10.52 -34.82
N GLU A 322 -29.39 -11.69 -34.24
CA GLU A 322 -30.27 -11.86 -33.08
C GLU A 322 -29.42 -12.15 -31.84
N GLY A 323 -29.54 -11.30 -30.83
CA GLY A 323 -28.75 -11.44 -29.60
C GLY A 323 -28.98 -10.29 -28.61
N ASN A 324 -28.30 -10.36 -27.47
CA ASN A 324 -28.31 -9.25 -26.51
C ASN A 324 -27.64 -8.02 -27.15
N PRO A 325 -28.27 -6.82 -27.10
CA PRO A 325 -27.76 -5.62 -27.76
C PRO A 325 -26.34 -5.22 -27.31
N VAL A 326 -25.96 -5.52 -26.07
CA VAL A 326 -24.60 -5.27 -25.56
C VAL A 326 -23.57 -6.17 -26.26
N THR A 327 -23.95 -7.43 -26.54
CA THR A 327 -23.08 -8.40 -27.22
C THR A 327 -22.94 -8.06 -28.71
N ILE A 328 -24.02 -7.60 -29.35
CA ILE A 328 -24.00 -7.17 -30.74
C ILE A 328 -23.14 -5.90 -30.90
N ALA A 329 -23.26 -4.92 -30.00
CA ALA A 329 -22.46 -3.70 -30.03
C ALA A 329 -20.95 -3.99 -29.85
N ALA A 330 -20.59 -4.90 -28.94
CA ALA A 330 -19.21 -5.33 -28.76
C ALA A 330 -18.65 -6.04 -30.00
N TYR A 331 -19.45 -6.90 -30.64
CA TYR A 331 -19.06 -7.57 -31.89
C TYR A 331 -18.82 -6.59 -33.04
N LEU A 332 -19.71 -5.60 -33.22
CA LEU A 332 -19.55 -4.58 -34.26
C LEU A 332 -18.34 -3.67 -34.02
N ALA A 333 -18.04 -3.34 -32.77
CA ALA A 333 -16.86 -2.53 -32.42
C ALA A 333 -15.53 -3.24 -32.76
N MET A 334 -15.49 -4.58 -32.72
CA MET A 334 -14.31 -5.36 -33.08
C MET A 334 -14.07 -5.46 -34.59
N GLN A 335 -15.05 -5.14 -35.44
CA GLN A 335 -14.95 -5.28 -36.89
C GLN A 335 -14.52 -4.00 -37.63
N VAL A 336 -14.29 -2.89 -36.93
CA VAL A 336 -13.84 -1.65 -37.59
C VAL A 336 -12.41 -1.83 -38.11
N PRO A 337 -12.17 -1.82 -39.43
CA PRO A 337 -10.82 -1.98 -39.97
C PRO A 337 -9.99 -0.74 -39.61
N LYS A 338 -8.78 -0.95 -39.09
CA LYS A 338 -7.75 0.09 -39.04
C LYS A 338 -7.48 0.56 -40.47
N THR A 339 -7.93 1.76 -40.80
CA THR A 339 -7.59 2.42 -42.06
C THR A 339 -6.07 2.52 -42.19
N ALA A 340 -5.53 1.90 -43.23
CA ALA A 340 -4.13 1.97 -43.58
C ALA A 340 -3.78 3.40 -43.98
N MET A 341 -2.77 3.98 -43.32
CA MET A 341 -2.11 5.19 -43.81
C MET A 341 -1.44 4.87 -45.14
N THR A 342 -1.87 5.58 -46.16
CA THR A 342 -1.18 5.70 -47.44
C THR A 342 -0.29 6.92 -47.32
N ASP A 343 1.02 6.71 -47.14
CA ASP A 343 2.00 7.77 -47.35
C ASP A 343 2.41 7.74 -48.82
N VAL A 344 2.09 8.85 -49.49
CA VAL A 344 2.57 9.26 -50.81
C VAL A 344 3.56 10.38 -50.56
N GLU A 345 4.85 10.07 -50.70
CA GLU A 345 5.93 10.77 -51.43
C GLU A 345 7.32 10.38 -50.89
#